data_AF-A0A0N1I496-F1
#
_entry.id   AF-A0A0N1I496-F1
#
_cell.length_a   1.000
_cell.length_b   1.000
_cell.length_c   1.000
_cell.angle_alpha   90.00
_cell.angle_beta   90.00
_cell.angle_gamma   90.00
#
_symmetry.space_group_name_H-M   'P 1'
#
loop_
_entity.id
_entity.type
_entity.pdbx_description
1 polymer ?
#
loop_
_entity_poly.entity_id
_entity_poly.type
_entity_poly.pdbx_seq_one_letter_code
_entity_poly.pdbx_strand_id
1 'polypeptide(L)'
;MMQLSVVADTQLVHQAWQRCISRIFPPLSADESTRLFHQFIRDPYTEPQRYYHNLQHLEEMLGYLAQYERGHGWHGKYAPALMMEQEGNSSKLPNVEPHSRNAVDAVQHNWVGTVLLLSILFHDVVYDPKRSDNEEKSAEFALDFLKTAEKQYMTSRRDMANVASEEQPSSLLWADAQAAQFVRETTSDYILKTKVHLSVEPAEQLRLSSPLTPSTIAKCHDDPLHVFLDLDLSILGQPDACAYRDRYAANIQREYSHYPQVDFLKGRSAFLSSFLNKPQWYKSAYFFFLLEAQARRNVAEELAELATQLKEVESAAVPPP
;
A
#
# COMPACT_ATOMS: atom_id res chain seq x y z
N MET A 1 34.62 -10.27 -4.47
CA MET A 1 33.49 -10.09 -5.40
C MET A 1 32.28 -10.80 -4.82
N MET A 2 31.45 -10.10 -4.04
CA MET A 2 30.11 -10.57 -3.63
C MET A 2 29.28 -9.35 -3.23
N GLN A 3 28.74 -8.69 -4.24
CA GLN A 3 27.58 -7.79 -4.14
C GLN A 3 26.82 -7.99 -5.46
N LEU A 4 26.15 -9.13 -5.57
CA LEU A 4 24.99 -9.20 -6.46
C LEU A 4 23.89 -8.48 -5.69
N SER A 5 23.83 -7.16 -5.85
CA SER A 5 22.63 -6.41 -5.53
C SER A 5 21.53 -7.01 -6.39
N VAL A 6 20.58 -7.71 -5.76
CA VAL A 6 19.28 -7.93 -6.40
C VAL A 6 18.73 -6.52 -6.59
N VAL A 7 18.84 -5.99 -7.81
CA VAL A 7 18.06 -4.81 -8.19
C VAL A 7 16.62 -5.29 -8.03
N ALA A 8 15.89 -4.69 -7.09
CA ALA A 8 14.47 -4.95 -6.95
C ALA A 8 13.83 -4.74 -8.33
N ASP A 9 13.13 -5.73 -8.84
CA ASP A 9 12.32 -5.57 -10.03
C ASP A 9 11.17 -4.63 -9.64
N THR A 10 11.25 -3.35 -10.01
CA THR A 10 10.26 -2.32 -9.61
C THR A 10 9.22 -2.08 -10.70
N GLN A 11 8.93 -3.11 -11.51
CA GLN A 11 8.06 -3.00 -12.66
C GLN A 11 6.65 -2.54 -12.27
N LEU A 12 6.05 -3.12 -11.23
CA LEU A 12 4.71 -2.76 -10.79
C LEU A 12 4.70 -1.37 -10.15
N VAL A 13 5.74 -1.01 -9.39
CA VAL A 13 5.89 0.36 -8.85
C VAL A 13 5.88 1.39 -9.98
N HIS A 14 6.64 1.14 -11.06
CA HIS A 14 6.63 2.03 -12.23
C HIS A 14 5.26 2.07 -12.91
N GLN A 15 4.58 0.94 -13.08
CA GLN A 15 3.25 0.89 -13.68
C GLN A 15 2.21 1.67 -12.85
N ALA A 16 2.19 1.46 -11.54
CA ALA A 16 1.33 2.19 -10.61
C ALA A 16 1.59 3.69 -10.68
N TRP A 17 2.86 4.09 -10.68
CA TRP A 17 3.27 5.48 -10.82
C TRP A 17 2.79 6.10 -12.15
N GLN A 18 3.05 5.43 -13.27
CA GLN A 18 2.64 5.91 -14.60
C GLN A 18 1.13 6.09 -14.71
N ARG A 19 0.36 5.15 -14.15
CA ARG A 19 -1.09 5.28 -14.08
C ARG A 19 -1.55 6.48 -13.26
N CYS A 20 -0.92 6.74 -12.11
CA CYS A 20 -1.26 7.92 -11.31
C CYS A 20 -0.96 9.21 -12.07
N ILE A 21 0.27 9.39 -12.57
CA ILE A 21 0.66 10.66 -13.20
C ILE A 21 -0.10 10.95 -14.50
N SER A 22 -0.45 9.94 -15.30
CA SER A 22 -1.23 10.13 -16.54
C SER A 22 -2.65 10.67 -16.31
N ARG A 23 -3.20 10.52 -15.09
CA ARG A 23 -4.50 11.06 -14.71
C ARG A 23 -4.43 12.37 -13.91
N ILE A 24 -3.29 12.62 -13.27
CA ILE A 24 -3.10 13.71 -12.31
C ILE A 24 -2.32 14.86 -12.94
N PHE A 25 -1.39 14.61 -13.84
CA PHE A 25 -0.59 15.63 -14.51
C PHE A 25 -1.07 15.86 -15.95
N PRO A 26 -0.94 17.10 -16.48
CA PRO A 26 -0.95 17.29 -17.93
C PRO A 26 0.20 16.46 -18.57
N PRO A 27 0.19 16.22 -19.89
CA PRO A 27 1.24 15.44 -20.56
C PRO A 27 2.64 15.89 -20.16
N LEU A 28 3.41 14.98 -19.57
CA LEU A 28 4.77 15.22 -19.11
C LEU A 28 5.79 14.74 -20.14
N SER A 29 6.92 15.45 -20.25
CA SER A 29 8.09 14.88 -20.93
C SER A 29 8.67 13.69 -20.16
N ALA A 30 9.46 12.85 -20.84
CA ALA A 30 10.12 11.71 -20.20
C ALA A 30 11.05 12.14 -19.05
N ASP A 31 11.75 13.25 -19.22
CA ASP A 31 12.66 13.82 -18.21
C ASP A 31 11.88 14.31 -16.98
N GLU A 32 10.75 14.98 -17.18
CA GLU A 32 9.88 15.43 -16.08
C GLU A 32 9.26 14.26 -15.32
N SER A 33 8.73 13.26 -16.03
CA SER A 33 8.21 12.03 -15.43
C SER A 33 9.28 11.33 -14.59
N THR A 34 10.51 11.22 -15.10
CA THR A 34 11.64 10.59 -14.39
C THR A 34 12.02 11.39 -13.15
N ARG A 35 12.13 12.71 -13.27
CA ARG A 35 12.45 13.62 -12.15
C ARG A 35 11.40 13.53 -11.04
N LEU A 36 10.12 13.51 -11.39
CA LEU A 36 9.05 13.38 -10.40
C LEU A 36 9.06 12.00 -9.73
N PHE A 37 9.31 10.92 -10.49
CA PHE A 37 9.45 9.59 -9.91
C PHE A 37 10.60 9.54 -8.89
N HIS A 38 11.75 10.13 -9.24
CA HIS A 38 12.89 10.22 -8.34
C HIS A 38 12.53 10.96 -7.05
N GLN A 39 12.01 12.18 -7.21
CA GLN A 39 11.67 13.06 -6.10
C GLN A 39 10.64 12.47 -5.14
N PHE A 40 9.56 11.87 -5.67
CA PHE A 40 8.41 11.49 -4.86
C PHE A 40 8.37 10.02 -4.47
N ILE A 41 9.08 9.14 -5.18
CA ILE A 41 9.02 7.69 -4.95
C ILE A 41 10.41 7.10 -4.75
N ARG A 42 11.34 7.21 -5.71
CA ARG A 42 12.61 6.49 -5.62
C ARG A 42 13.47 6.97 -4.44
N ASP A 43 13.73 8.26 -4.35
CA ASP A 43 14.70 8.79 -3.40
C ASP A 43 14.23 8.59 -1.94
N PRO A 44 12.95 8.87 -1.57
CA PRO A 44 12.47 8.60 -0.22
C PRO A 44 12.54 7.12 0.18
N TYR A 45 12.29 6.18 -0.75
CA TYR A 45 12.32 4.74 -0.45
C TYR A 45 13.71 4.09 -0.60
N THR A 46 14.74 4.86 -0.96
CA THR A 46 16.12 4.35 -1.10
C THR A 46 17.08 4.94 -0.07
N GLU A 47 16.55 5.62 0.96
CA GLU A 47 17.35 6.12 2.07
C GLU A 47 18.11 4.98 2.79
N PRO A 48 19.38 5.18 3.19
CA PRO A 48 20.25 4.07 3.64
C PRO A 48 19.75 3.31 4.88
N GLN A 49 18.91 3.93 5.71
CA GLN A 49 18.36 3.32 6.91
C GLN A 49 17.19 2.36 6.63
N ARG A 50 16.62 2.35 5.41
CA ARG A 50 15.44 1.55 5.03
C ARG A 50 15.85 0.18 4.53
N TYR A 51 15.79 -0.81 5.42
CA TYR A 51 16.07 -2.20 5.06
C TYR A 51 14.83 -2.96 4.61
N TYR A 52 13.66 -2.66 5.18
CA TYR A 52 12.37 -3.24 4.81
C TYR A 52 11.48 -2.23 4.08
N HIS A 53 11.29 -1.03 4.64
CA HIS A 53 10.36 -0.03 4.13
C HIS A 53 10.93 0.72 2.91
N ASN A 54 11.18 -0.03 1.84
CA ASN A 54 11.84 0.40 0.60
C ASN A 54 11.00 0.02 -0.64
N LEU A 55 11.54 0.24 -1.84
CA LEU A 55 10.83 -0.05 -3.10
C LEU A 55 10.39 -1.51 -3.27
N GLN A 56 11.10 -2.47 -2.67
CA GLN A 56 10.72 -3.88 -2.72
C GLN A 56 9.43 -4.14 -1.94
N HIS A 57 9.22 -3.46 -0.81
CA HIS A 57 7.95 -3.53 -0.05
C HIS A 57 6.78 -3.05 -0.91
N LEU A 58 6.94 -1.92 -1.61
CA LEU A 58 5.91 -1.42 -2.53
C LEU A 58 5.62 -2.42 -3.67
N GLU A 59 6.66 -3.01 -4.26
CA GLU A 59 6.50 -4.00 -5.32
C GLU A 59 5.71 -5.22 -4.82
N GLU A 60 5.97 -5.68 -3.60
CA GLU A 60 5.27 -6.82 -3.00
C GLU A 60 3.79 -6.52 -2.74
N MET A 61 3.47 -5.34 -2.20
CA MET A 61 2.08 -4.88 -2.06
C MET A 61 1.36 -4.84 -3.41
N LEU A 62 2.00 -4.26 -4.43
CA LEU A 62 1.43 -4.17 -5.78
C LEU A 62 1.30 -5.56 -6.44
N GLY A 63 2.20 -6.49 -6.14
CA GLY A 63 2.11 -7.89 -6.56
C GLY A 63 0.86 -8.58 -6.02
N TYR A 64 0.56 -8.40 -4.72
CA TYR A 64 -0.68 -8.90 -4.11
C TYR A 64 -1.92 -8.21 -4.67
N LEU A 65 -1.87 -6.90 -4.91
CA LEU A 65 -2.96 -6.17 -5.56
C LEU A 65 -3.23 -6.73 -6.96
N ALA A 66 -2.20 -6.96 -7.77
CA ALA A 66 -2.34 -7.52 -9.10
C ALA A 66 -2.92 -8.95 -9.07
N GLN A 67 -2.51 -9.78 -8.10
CA GLN A 67 -3.09 -11.12 -7.92
C GLN A 67 -4.56 -11.04 -7.51
N TYR A 68 -4.89 -10.16 -6.57
CA TYR A 68 -6.26 -9.91 -6.12
C TYR A 68 -7.14 -9.48 -7.29
N GLU A 69 -6.73 -8.49 -8.09
CA GLU A 69 -7.51 -8.00 -9.23
C GLU A 69 -7.68 -9.03 -10.35
N ARG A 70 -6.65 -9.86 -10.63
CA ARG A 70 -6.73 -10.92 -11.65
C ARG A 70 -7.54 -12.14 -11.20
N GLY A 71 -7.32 -12.62 -9.98
CA GLY A 71 -7.81 -13.92 -9.51
C GLY A 71 -9.19 -13.86 -8.85
N HIS A 72 -9.46 -12.82 -8.06
CA HIS A 72 -10.77 -12.61 -7.45
C HIS A 72 -11.77 -12.09 -8.47
N GLY A 73 -11.31 -11.31 -9.46
CA GLY A 73 -12.18 -10.41 -10.21
C GLY A 73 -12.61 -9.27 -9.29
N TRP A 74 -12.38 -8.02 -9.68
CA TRP A 74 -12.79 -6.90 -8.83
C TRP A 74 -14.33 -6.87 -8.71
N HIS A 75 -14.86 -7.19 -7.53
CA HIS A 75 -16.30 -7.22 -7.23
C HIS A 75 -16.81 -5.90 -6.59
N GLY A 76 -15.91 -4.92 -6.42
CA GLY A 76 -16.27 -3.56 -5.99
C GLY A 76 -16.92 -2.75 -7.12
N LYS A 77 -17.62 -1.67 -6.77
CA LYS A 77 -18.23 -0.74 -7.75
C LYS A 77 -17.21 0.16 -8.45
N TYR A 78 -15.96 -0.27 -8.70
CA TYR A 78 -14.84 0.62 -9.09
C TYR A 78 -13.99 -0.01 -10.22
N ALA A 79 -13.27 0.81 -10.99
CA ALA A 79 -12.34 0.30 -12.00
C ALA A 79 -11.05 -0.27 -11.35
N PRO A 80 -10.53 -1.43 -11.81
CA PRO A 80 -9.27 -1.99 -11.29
C PRO A 80 -8.13 -0.98 -11.30
N ALA A 81 -7.32 -0.97 -10.25
CA ALA A 81 -6.20 -0.07 -10.01
C ALA A 81 -4.97 -0.42 -10.85
N LEU A 82 -4.70 -1.68 -11.17
CA LEU A 82 -3.67 -2.10 -12.13
C LEU A 82 -4.37 -2.62 -13.39
N MET A 83 -4.48 -1.77 -14.43
CA MET A 83 -4.96 -2.21 -15.73
C MET A 83 -3.84 -3.00 -16.39
N MET A 84 -3.77 -4.31 -16.12
CA MET A 84 -2.93 -5.17 -16.94
C MET A 84 -3.62 -5.32 -18.29
N GLU A 85 -3.06 -4.70 -19.32
CA GLU A 85 -3.46 -4.96 -20.70
C GLU A 85 -3.36 -6.47 -20.91
N GLN A 86 -4.50 -7.12 -21.14
CA GLN A 86 -4.44 -8.47 -21.67
C GLN A 86 -3.84 -8.39 -23.07
N GLU A 87 -2.70 -9.02 -23.27
CA GLU A 87 -2.14 -9.23 -24.60
C GLU A 87 -3.24 -9.78 -25.52
N GLY A 88 -3.71 -8.95 -26.46
CA GLY A 88 -4.54 -9.40 -27.57
C GLY A 88 -6.04 -9.14 -27.51
N ASN A 89 -6.59 -8.39 -26.53
CA ASN A 89 -8.00 -7.98 -26.64
C ASN A 89 -8.21 -6.53 -26.23
N SER A 90 -8.49 -5.68 -27.23
CA SER A 90 -9.06 -4.34 -27.05
C SER A 90 -10.48 -4.49 -26.49
N SER A 91 -10.56 -4.84 -25.22
CA SER A 91 -11.82 -5.09 -24.51
C SER A 91 -12.12 -3.84 -23.71
N LYS A 92 -13.05 -3.05 -24.25
CA LYS A 92 -13.79 -1.97 -23.57
C LYS A 92 -13.99 -2.28 -22.08
N LEU A 93 -13.88 -1.24 -21.25
CA LEU A 93 -14.39 -1.23 -19.86
C LEU A 93 -15.67 -2.07 -19.81
N PRO A 94 -15.82 -3.03 -18.88
CA PRO A 94 -17.03 -3.82 -18.76
C PRO A 94 -18.21 -2.85 -18.67
N ASN A 95 -19.15 -3.01 -19.60
CA ASN A 95 -20.31 -2.15 -19.75
C ASN A 95 -21.26 -2.43 -18.57
N VAL A 96 -20.95 -1.87 -17.40
CA VAL A 96 -21.86 -1.88 -16.26
C VAL A 96 -22.96 -0.89 -16.59
N GLU A 97 -24.16 -1.41 -16.89
CA GLU A 97 -25.31 -0.57 -17.21
C GLU A 97 -25.51 0.49 -16.11
N PRO A 98 -25.76 1.76 -16.47
CA PRO A 98 -25.86 2.86 -15.52
C PRO A 98 -27.21 2.78 -14.81
N HIS A 99 -27.33 1.86 -13.86
CA HIS A 99 -28.44 1.87 -12.91
C HIS A 99 -28.19 3.02 -11.94
N SER A 100 -28.73 4.19 -12.28
CA SER A 100 -28.91 5.38 -11.42
C SER A 100 -27.78 5.66 -10.44
N ARG A 101 -26.75 6.40 -10.87
CA ARG A 101 -25.66 6.84 -9.97
C ARG A 101 -25.63 8.36 -9.91
N ASN A 102 -25.77 8.90 -8.70
CA ASN A 102 -25.59 10.33 -8.46
C ASN A 102 -24.13 10.74 -8.77
N ALA A 103 -23.83 12.04 -8.83
CA ALA A 103 -22.49 12.53 -9.17
C ALA A 103 -21.38 11.99 -8.24
N VAL A 104 -21.70 11.74 -6.96
CA VAL A 104 -20.75 11.21 -5.97
C VAL A 104 -20.34 9.78 -6.29
N ASP A 105 -21.32 8.91 -6.60
CA ASP A 105 -21.06 7.52 -6.99
C ASP A 105 -20.20 7.43 -8.26
N ALA A 106 -20.35 8.38 -9.18
CA ALA A 106 -19.53 8.47 -10.40
C ALA A 106 -18.08 8.88 -10.11
N VAL A 107 -17.87 9.87 -9.22
CA VAL A 107 -16.53 10.28 -8.77
C VAL A 107 -15.81 9.10 -8.12
N GLN A 108 -16.46 8.43 -7.16
CA GLN A 108 -15.86 7.28 -6.48
C GLN A 108 -15.54 6.17 -7.47
N HIS A 109 -16.50 5.78 -8.35
CA HIS A 109 -16.29 4.79 -9.41
C HIS A 109 -15.00 5.02 -10.20
N ASN A 110 -14.78 6.27 -10.59
CA ASN A 110 -13.69 6.66 -11.47
C ASN A 110 -12.35 6.86 -10.75
N TRP A 111 -12.34 7.21 -9.46
CA TRP A 111 -11.12 7.68 -8.78
C TRP A 111 -10.61 6.78 -7.65
N VAL A 112 -11.41 5.84 -7.16
CA VAL A 112 -10.98 4.89 -6.10
C VAL A 112 -9.70 4.13 -6.48
N GLY A 113 -9.57 3.65 -7.71
CA GLY A 113 -8.35 2.95 -8.13
C GLY A 113 -7.10 3.85 -8.09
N THR A 114 -7.26 5.15 -8.37
CA THR A 114 -6.16 6.13 -8.25
C THR A 114 -5.85 6.42 -6.78
N VAL A 115 -6.86 6.56 -5.92
CA VAL A 115 -6.68 6.70 -4.47
C VAL A 115 -5.90 5.51 -3.92
N LEU A 116 -6.30 4.28 -4.26
CA LEU A 116 -5.65 3.06 -3.80
C LEU A 116 -4.17 3.03 -4.16
N LEU A 117 -3.81 3.33 -5.41
CA LEU A 117 -2.40 3.39 -5.83
C LEU A 117 -1.63 4.51 -5.13
N LEU A 118 -2.21 5.70 -4.97
CA LEU A 118 -1.55 6.78 -4.24
C LEU A 118 -1.33 6.38 -2.77
N SER A 119 -2.31 5.78 -2.11
CA SER A 119 -2.17 5.29 -0.74
C SER A 119 -1.04 4.27 -0.63
N ILE A 120 -0.95 3.29 -1.54
CA ILE A 120 0.15 2.32 -1.57
C ILE A 120 1.49 3.02 -1.77
N LEU A 121 1.61 3.88 -2.79
CA LEU A 121 2.87 4.54 -3.13
C LEU A 121 3.37 5.48 -2.01
N PHE A 122 2.45 6.08 -1.24
CA PHE A 122 2.80 7.12 -0.29
C PHE A 122 2.71 6.73 1.20
N HIS A 123 2.12 5.59 1.59
CA HIS A 123 1.88 5.29 3.02
C HIS A 123 3.13 5.35 3.90
N ASP A 124 4.27 4.84 3.42
CA ASP A 124 5.56 4.83 4.11
C ASP A 124 6.61 5.72 3.41
N VAL A 125 6.17 6.69 2.60
CA VAL A 125 7.11 7.58 1.91
C VAL A 125 7.98 8.37 2.89
N VAL A 126 7.45 8.69 4.07
CA VAL A 126 8.24 9.18 5.21
C VAL A 126 8.30 8.05 6.25
N TYR A 127 9.53 7.63 6.58
CA TYR A 127 9.75 6.55 7.53
C TYR A 127 11.04 6.76 8.32
N ASP A 128 10.88 6.93 9.64
CA ASP A 128 11.96 6.86 10.62
C ASP A 128 11.45 6.13 11.87
N PRO A 129 12.04 4.99 12.28
CA PRO A 129 11.61 4.24 13.45
C PRO A 129 11.64 5.04 14.77
N LYS A 130 12.33 6.17 14.82
CA LYS A 130 12.44 7.05 16.00
C LYS A 130 11.29 8.04 16.11
N ARG A 131 10.47 8.17 15.08
CA ARG A 131 9.36 9.13 14.99
C ARG A 131 8.03 8.44 15.24
N SER A 132 7.06 9.23 15.71
CA SER A 132 5.69 8.79 15.97
C SER A 132 4.66 9.42 15.02
N ASP A 133 5.11 10.22 14.07
CA ASP A 133 4.30 10.98 13.11
C ASP A 133 4.58 10.61 11.65
N ASN A 134 5.11 9.39 11.40
CA ASN A 134 5.45 8.93 10.05
C ASN A 134 4.22 8.97 9.13
N GLU A 135 3.07 8.47 9.57
CA GLU A 135 1.84 8.41 8.77
C GLU A 135 1.30 9.80 8.44
N GLU A 136 1.32 10.72 9.42
CA GLU A 136 0.95 12.12 9.19
C GLU A 136 1.87 12.79 8.17
N LYS A 137 3.19 12.56 8.28
CA LYS A 137 4.17 13.13 7.35
C LYS A 137 4.06 12.52 5.96
N SER A 138 3.78 11.23 5.86
CA SER A 138 3.49 10.55 4.59
C SER A 138 2.24 11.10 3.92
N ALA A 139 1.17 11.35 4.68
CA ALA A 139 -0.05 11.99 4.17
C ALA A 139 0.21 13.42 3.70
N GLU A 140 0.94 14.24 4.48
CA GLU A 140 1.37 15.59 4.08
C GLU A 140 2.17 15.56 2.77
N PHE A 141 3.11 14.62 2.64
CA PHE A 141 3.96 14.46 1.46
C PHE A 141 3.14 14.08 0.21
N ALA A 142 2.15 13.20 0.35
CA ALA A 142 1.20 12.86 -0.72
C ALA A 142 0.36 14.09 -1.15
N LEU A 143 -0.07 14.92 -0.20
CA LEU A 143 -0.79 16.16 -0.49
C LEU A 143 0.10 17.19 -1.20
N ASP A 144 1.39 17.27 -0.88
CA ASP A 144 2.34 18.15 -1.57
C ASP A 144 2.63 17.70 -3.01
N PHE A 145 2.65 16.39 -3.26
CA PHE A 145 2.64 15.83 -4.61
C PHE A 145 1.41 16.29 -5.40
N LEU A 146 0.21 16.14 -4.82
CA LEU A 146 -1.05 16.58 -5.45
C LEU A 146 -1.10 18.10 -5.68
N LYS A 147 -0.58 18.91 -4.75
CA LYS A 147 -0.48 20.38 -4.93
C LYS A 147 0.47 20.75 -6.07
N THR A 148 1.60 20.05 -6.19
CA THR A 148 2.55 20.22 -7.30
C THR A 148 1.86 19.98 -8.64
N ALA A 149 1.09 18.90 -8.75
CA ALA A 149 0.34 18.56 -9.95
C ALA A 149 -0.75 19.59 -10.31
N GLU A 150 -1.54 20.03 -9.32
CA GLU A 150 -2.55 21.07 -9.51
C GLU A 150 -1.94 22.36 -10.04
N LYS A 151 -0.81 22.80 -9.46
CA LYS A 151 -0.10 24.00 -9.93
C LYS A 151 0.35 23.88 -11.39
N GLN A 152 0.85 22.71 -11.79
CA GLN A 152 1.24 22.48 -13.18
C GLN A 152 0.03 22.51 -14.11
N TYR A 153 -1.07 21.84 -13.73
CA TYR A 153 -2.32 21.89 -14.50
C TYR A 153 -2.84 23.31 -14.68
N MET A 154 -2.88 24.12 -13.61
CA MET A 154 -3.33 25.51 -13.68
C MET A 154 -2.43 26.37 -14.59
N THR A 155 -1.13 26.08 -14.63
CA THR A 155 -0.18 26.76 -15.51
C THR A 155 -0.44 26.37 -16.97
N SER A 156 -0.48 25.07 -17.27
CA SER A 156 -0.78 24.57 -18.63
C SER A 156 -2.13 25.05 -19.14
N ARG A 157 -3.17 25.07 -18.27
CA ARG A 157 -4.50 25.56 -18.64
C ARG A 157 -4.48 27.05 -19.00
N ARG A 158 -3.69 27.87 -18.29
CA ARG A 158 -3.52 29.30 -18.62
C ARG A 158 -2.83 29.47 -19.97
N ASP A 159 -1.79 28.68 -20.24
CA ASP A 159 -1.04 28.74 -21.49
C ASP A 159 -1.92 28.31 -22.68
N MET A 160 -2.74 27.25 -22.52
CA MET A 160 -3.70 26.80 -23.53
C MET A 160 -4.85 27.79 -23.75
N ALA A 161 -5.37 28.44 -22.71
CA ALA A 161 -6.42 29.45 -22.87
C ALA A 161 -5.95 30.66 -23.72
N ASN A 162 -4.64 30.91 -23.79
CA ASN A 162 -4.05 31.94 -24.65
C ASN A 162 -3.86 31.47 -26.11
N VAL A 163 -4.05 30.18 -26.41
CA VAL A 163 -3.91 29.57 -27.73
C VAL A 163 -5.28 28.99 -28.12
N ALA A 164 -6.09 29.76 -28.85
CA ALA A 164 -7.47 29.43 -29.20
C ALA A 164 -7.64 28.00 -29.77
N SER A 165 -7.95 27.02 -28.92
CA SER A 165 -8.45 25.69 -29.28
C SER A 165 -9.18 25.08 -28.07
N GLU A 166 -10.39 24.58 -28.31
CA GLU A 166 -11.43 24.32 -27.29
C GLU A 166 -11.45 22.90 -26.71
N GLU A 167 -10.54 22.00 -27.08
CA GLU A 167 -10.57 20.64 -26.53
C GLU A 167 -9.74 20.53 -25.25
N GLN A 168 -10.42 20.80 -24.12
CA GLN A 168 -9.89 20.54 -22.78
C GLN A 168 -9.85 19.02 -22.52
N PRO A 169 -8.76 18.46 -21.97
CA PRO A 169 -8.77 17.08 -21.49
C PRO A 169 -9.67 17.00 -20.25
N SER A 170 -10.95 16.69 -20.46
CA SER A 170 -11.98 16.49 -19.43
C SER A 170 -11.74 15.27 -18.54
N SER A 171 -10.66 14.52 -18.79
CA SER A 171 -10.27 13.30 -18.09
C SER A 171 -9.27 13.52 -16.94
N LEU A 172 -8.63 14.69 -16.85
CA LEU A 172 -7.66 14.98 -15.78
C LEU A 172 -8.36 15.29 -14.46
N LEU A 173 -7.71 14.93 -13.34
CA LEU A 173 -8.25 15.11 -11.98
C LEU A 173 -8.76 16.53 -11.72
N TRP A 174 -7.99 17.53 -12.14
CA TRP A 174 -8.23 18.94 -11.82
C TRP A 174 -9.36 19.59 -12.63
N ALA A 175 -9.91 18.89 -13.63
CA ALA A 175 -11.06 19.36 -14.37
C ALA A 175 -12.38 19.23 -13.57
N ASP A 176 -12.38 18.39 -12.53
CA ASP A 176 -13.53 18.15 -11.65
C ASP A 176 -13.14 18.40 -10.18
N ALA A 177 -13.71 19.47 -9.61
CA ALA A 177 -13.42 19.86 -8.22
C ALA A 177 -13.86 18.81 -7.19
N GLN A 178 -14.96 18.07 -7.45
CA GLN A 178 -15.42 17.01 -6.55
C GLN A 178 -14.46 15.83 -6.58
N ALA A 179 -13.98 15.45 -7.77
CA ALA A 179 -12.95 14.43 -7.90
C ALA A 179 -11.64 14.84 -7.21
N ALA A 180 -11.18 16.07 -7.43
CA ALA A 180 -9.97 16.60 -6.81
C ALA A 180 -10.06 16.64 -5.28
N GLN A 181 -11.22 16.97 -4.72
CA GLN A 181 -11.47 16.90 -3.28
C GLN A 181 -11.45 15.45 -2.79
N PHE A 182 -12.22 14.56 -3.44
CA PHE A 182 -12.31 13.15 -3.09
C PHE A 182 -10.94 12.47 -3.07
N VAL A 183 -10.11 12.67 -4.11
CA VAL A 183 -8.78 12.05 -4.19
C VAL A 183 -7.86 12.54 -3.07
N ARG A 184 -7.84 13.85 -2.78
CA ARG A 184 -7.00 14.40 -1.69
C ARG A 184 -7.41 13.86 -0.33
N GLU A 185 -8.69 13.99 0.01
CA GLU A 185 -9.20 13.62 1.33
C GLU A 185 -9.10 12.12 1.57
N THR A 186 -9.49 11.30 0.59
CA THR A 186 -9.50 9.84 0.75
C THR A 186 -8.08 9.26 0.76
N THR A 187 -7.16 9.77 -0.07
CA THR A 187 -5.76 9.32 -0.04
C THR A 187 -5.13 9.62 1.33
N SER A 188 -5.35 10.83 1.84
CA SER A 188 -4.86 11.24 3.17
C SER A 188 -5.48 10.40 4.27
N ASP A 189 -6.80 10.17 4.25
CA ASP A 189 -7.47 9.33 5.25
C ASP A 189 -6.91 7.90 5.24
N TYR A 190 -6.77 7.29 4.07
CA TYR A 190 -6.26 5.92 3.95
C TYR A 190 -4.84 5.79 4.54
N ILE A 191 -3.93 6.70 4.20
CA ILE A 191 -2.58 6.71 4.78
C ILE A 191 -2.65 6.83 6.30
N LEU A 192 -3.48 7.71 6.86
CA LEU A 192 -3.62 7.85 8.31
C LEU A 192 -4.23 6.61 9.00
N LYS A 193 -4.96 5.75 8.27
CA LYS A 193 -5.51 4.50 8.82
C LYS A 193 -4.46 3.41 9.05
N THR A 194 -3.27 3.49 8.43
CA THR A 194 -2.19 2.53 8.74
C THR A 194 -1.71 2.68 10.19
N LYS A 195 -1.76 3.89 10.76
CA LYS A 195 -1.44 4.17 12.18
C LYS A 195 -2.33 3.41 13.16
N VAL A 196 -3.59 3.19 12.79
CA VAL A 196 -4.61 2.54 13.63
C VAL A 196 -5.14 1.27 12.99
N HIS A 197 -4.30 0.59 12.21
CA HIS A 197 -4.64 -0.55 11.36
C HIS A 197 -5.59 -1.56 12.01
N LEU A 198 -5.21 -2.08 13.17
CA LEU A 198 -5.95 -3.11 13.92
C LEU A 198 -7.19 -2.58 14.69
N SER A 199 -7.47 -1.28 14.61
CA SER A 199 -8.66 -0.64 15.17
C SER A 199 -9.74 -0.38 14.11
N VAL A 200 -9.40 -0.54 12.82
CA VAL A 200 -10.38 -0.52 11.73
C VAL A 200 -11.11 -1.86 11.72
N GLU A 201 -12.39 -1.84 12.06
CA GLU A 201 -13.22 -3.05 12.11
C GLU A 201 -13.53 -3.58 10.70
N PRO A 202 -13.46 -4.91 10.48
CA PRO A 202 -13.80 -5.50 9.20
C PRO A 202 -15.31 -5.37 8.91
N ALA A 203 -15.68 -5.35 7.63
CA ALA A 203 -17.09 -5.31 7.23
C ALA A 203 -17.86 -6.58 7.64
N GLU A 204 -17.16 -7.71 7.69
CA GLU A 204 -17.68 -9.00 8.14
C GLU A 204 -16.74 -9.64 9.16
N GLN A 205 -17.29 -10.21 10.23
CA GLN A 205 -16.53 -10.99 11.20
C GLN A 205 -16.34 -12.42 10.70
N LEU A 206 -15.10 -12.75 10.36
CA LEU A 206 -14.70 -14.06 9.86
C LEU A 206 -14.01 -14.85 10.96
N ARG A 207 -14.08 -16.17 10.86
CA ARG A 207 -13.35 -17.11 11.73
C ARG A 207 -12.62 -18.12 10.86
N LEU A 208 -11.45 -18.58 11.29
CA LEU A 208 -10.70 -19.62 10.59
C LEU A 208 -11.46 -20.95 10.45
N SER A 209 -12.45 -21.19 11.32
CA SER A 209 -13.36 -22.33 11.22
C SER A 209 -14.54 -22.12 10.24
N SER A 210 -14.68 -20.91 9.68
CA SER A 210 -15.77 -20.60 8.74
C SER A 210 -15.50 -21.28 7.39
N PRO A 211 -16.50 -21.94 6.79
CA PRO A 211 -16.32 -22.55 5.49
C PRO A 211 -16.11 -21.47 4.42
N LEU A 212 -15.12 -21.66 3.56
CA LEU A 212 -14.95 -20.87 2.35
C LEU A 212 -16.06 -21.24 1.38
N THR A 213 -17.12 -20.42 1.29
CA THR A 213 -18.16 -20.62 0.28
C THR A 213 -17.98 -19.60 -0.85
N PRO A 214 -18.23 -19.97 -2.12
CA PRO A 214 -18.29 -19.01 -3.23
C PRO A 214 -19.26 -17.86 -2.94
N SER A 215 -20.31 -18.11 -2.14
CA SER A 215 -21.23 -17.07 -1.68
C SER A 215 -20.61 -16.12 -0.66
N THR A 216 -19.63 -16.53 0.15
CA THR A 216 -18.93 -15.64 1.10
C THR A 216 -17.98 -14.71 0.35
N ILE A 217 -17.24 -15.27 -0.61
CA ILE A 217 -16.33 -14.51 -1.47
C ILE A 217 -17.11 -13.52 -2.36
N ALA A 218 -18.21 -13.97 -2.98
CA ALA A 218 -18.98 -13.14 -3.91
C ALA A 218 -19.95 -12.13 -3.26
N LYS A 219 -20.23 -12.23 -1.96
CA LYS A 219 -21.16 -11.31 -1.25
C LYS A 219 -20.47 -10.14 -0.55
N CYS A 220 -19.16 -10.22 -0.31
CA CYS A 220 -18.43 -9.08 0.25
C CYS A 220 -18.23 -8.03 -0.84
N HIS A 221 -18.90 -6.89 -0.70
CA HIS A 221 -18.40 -5.68 -1.35
C HIS A 221 -17.08 -5.32 -0.70
N ASP A 222 -15.98 -5.54 -1.42
CA ASP A 222 -14.66 -5.21 -0.92
C ASP A 222 -14.52 -3.70 -0.77
N ASP A 223 -14.27 -3.27 0.47
CA ASP A 223 -13.94 -1.89 0.79
C ASP A 223 -12.48 -1.62 0.36
N PRO A 224 -12.21 -0.62 -0.49
CA PRO A 224 -10.84 -0.31 -0.91
C PRO A 224 -9.90 0.03 0.25
N LEU A 225 -10.42 0.58 1.36
CA LEU A 225 -9.62 0.79 2.57
C LEU A 225 -9.19 -0.54 3.18
N HIS A 226 -10.10 -1.52 3.25
CA HIS A 226 -9.79 -2.85 3.77
C HIS A 226 -8.76 -3.56 2.90
N VAL A 227 -8.91 -3.49 1.58
CA VAL A 227 -7.92 -4.03 0.64
C VAL A 227 -6.56 -3.36 0.87
N PHE A 228 -6.49 -2.04 0.92
CA PHE A 228 -5.24 -1.30 1.16
C PHE A 228 -4.55 -1.75 2.45
N LEU A 229 -5.30 -1.81 3.56
CA LEU A 229 -4.77 -2.22 4.85
C LEU A 229 -4.32 -3.69 4.83
N ASP A 230 -5.06 -4.59 4.17
CA ASP A 230 -4.66 -5.98 4.07
C ASP A 230 -3.37 -6.18 3.25
N LEU A 231 -3.15 -5.35 2.22
CA LEU A 231 -1.92 -5.34 1.43
C LEU A 231 -0.71 -4.94 2.29
N ASP A 232 -0.86 -3.94 3.15
CA ASP A 232 0.21 -3.49 4.05
C ASP A 232 0.67 -4.60 5.02
N LEU A 233 -0.27 -5.44 5.46
CA LEU A 233 0.03 -6.60 6.31
C LEU A 233 0.34 -7.89 5.54
N SER A 234 0.39 -7.86 4.20
CA SER A 234 0.45 -9.10 3.41
C SER A 234 1.72 -9.90 3.67
N ILE A 235 2.83 -9.22 4.00
CA ILE A 235 4.11 -9.83 4.35
C ILE A 235 3.97 -10.83 5.51
N LEU A 236 3.06 -10.57 6.46
CA LEU A 236 2.87 -11.44 7.61
C LEU A 236 2.43 -12.84 7.17
N GLY A 237 1.63 -12.94 6.12
CA GLY A 237 1.12 -14.19 5.58
C GLY A 237 2.04 -14.91 4.58
N GLN A 238 3.31 -14.51 4.42
CA GLN A 238 4.22 -15.16 3.48
C GLN A 238 4.46 -16.64 3.84
N PRO A 239 4.19 -17.59 2.92
CA PRO A 239 4.42 -19.01 3.20
C PRO A 239 5.90 -19.40 3.11
N ASP A 240 6.72 -18.64 2.39
CA ASP A 240 8.17 -18.86 2.34
C ASP A 240 8.81 -18.36 3.64
N ALA A 241 9.30 -19.30 4.45
CA ALA A 241 9.97 -19.01 5.71
C ALA A 241 11.21 -18.13 5.53
N CYS A 242 11.95 -18.26 4.41
CA CYS A 242 13.11 -17.42 4.12
C CYS A 242 12.67 -15.97 3.84
N ALA A 243 11.59 -15.79 3.08
CA ALA A 243 11.03 -14.46 2.79
C ALA A 243 10.53 -13.75 4.06
N TYR A 244 9.91 -14.49 4.99
CA TYR A 244 9.45 -13.94 6.25
C TYR A 244 10.59 -13.71 7.26
N ARG A 245 11.38 -14.74 7.61
CA ARG A 245 12.39 -14.65 8.68
C ARG A 245 13.67 -13.95 8.22
N ASP A 246 14.33 -14.50 7.21
CA ASP A 246 15.67 -14.08 6.80
C ASP A 246 15.67 -12.72 6.10
N ARG A 247 14.52 -12.33 5.55
CA ARG A 247 14.32 -11.05 4.88
C ARG A 247 13.46 -10.09 5.70
N TYR A 248 12.16 -10.33 5.87
CA TYR A 248 11.29 -9.36 6.55
C TYR A 248 11.71 -9.10 8.01
N ALA A 249 11.67 -10.12 8.87
CA ALA A 249 11.96 -9.94 10.30
C ALA A 249 13.39 -9.44 10.54
N ALA A 250 14.37 -9.99 9.81
CA ALA A 250 15.75 -9.53 9.88
C ALA A 250 15.94 -8.08 9.38
N ASN A 251 15.21 -7.64 8.34
CA ASN A 251 15.26 -6.26 7.88
C ASN A 251 14.66 -5.30 8.90
N ILE A 252 13.52 -5.66 9.50
CA ILE A 252 12.93 -4.88 10.60
C ILE A 252 13.94 -4.74 11.74
N GLN A 253 14.59 -5.83 12.16
CA GLN A 253 15.63 -5.75 13.19
C GLN A 253 16.77 -4.80 12.81
N ARG A 254 17.18 -4.77 11.53
CA ARG A 254 18.20 -3.83 11.04
C ARG A 254 17.76 -2.37 11.08
N GLU A 255 16.50 -2.07 10.78
CA GLU A 255 15.95 -0.70 10.89
C GLU A 255 15.97 -0.20 12.33
N TYR A 256 15.71 -1.10 13.28
CA TYR A 256 15.71 -0.81 14.72
C TYR A 256 17.08 -1.03 15.40
N SER A 257 18.15 -1.30 14.64
CA SER A 257 19.49 -1.63 15.18
C SER A 257 20.14 -0.54 16.04
N HIS A 258 19.59 0.68 16.03
CA HIS A 258 20.01 1.79 16.88
C HIS A 258 19.48 1.69 18.32
N TYR A 259 18.51 0.82 18.58
CA TYR A 259 18.08 0.48 19.94
C TYR A 259 18.91 -0.68 20.50
N PRO A 260 19.12 -0.74 21.84
CA PRO A 260 19.68 -1.92 22.48
C PRO A 260 18.90 -3.18 22.10
N GLN A 261 19.62 -4.29 21.88
CA GLN A 261 19.00 -5.55 21.44
C GLN A 261 17.86 -6.01 22.36
N VAL A 262 18.03 -5.89 23.68
CA VAL A 262 17.01 -6.24 24.67
C VAL A 262 15.73 -5.43 24.49
N ASP A 263 15.86 -4.12 24.21
CA ASP A 263 14.70 -3.23 24.02
C ASP A 263 13.97 -3.55 22.72
N PHE A 264 14.72 -3.84 21.64
CA PHE A 264 14.14 -4.31 20.39
C PHE A 264 13.35 -5.62 20.60
N LEU A 265 13.95 -6.62 21.24
CA LEU A 265 13.32 -7.93 21.46
C LEU A 265 12.01 -7.78 22.26
N LYS A 266 12.02 -6.96 23.33
CA LYS A 266 10.83 -6.66 24.14
C LYS A 266 9.76 -5.92 23.33
N GLY A 267 10.15 -4.88 22.61
CA GLY A 267 9.25 -4.07 21.78
C GLY A 267 8.60 -4.87 20.66
N ARG A 268 9.39 -5.63 19.89
CA ARG A 268 8.89 -6.50 18.80
C ARG A 268 7.97 -7.59 19.34
N SER A 269 8.33 -8.21 20.47
CA SER A 269 7.48 -9.22 21.11
C SER A 269 6.14 -8.64 21.55
N ALA A 270 6.14 -7.45 22.15
CA ALA A 270 4.91 -6.77 22.57
C ALA A 270 4.03 -6.39 21.37
N PHE A 271 4.63 -5.86 20.29
CA PHE A 271 3.95 -5.53 19.05
C PHE A 271 3.26 -6.77 18.46
N LEU A 272 4.00 -7.86 18.23
CA LEU A 272 3.46 -9.09 17.66
C LEU A 272 2.42 -9.77 18.55
N SER A 273 2.61 -9.75 19.87
CA SER A 273 1.62 -10.26 20.83
C SER A 273 0.30 -9.49 20.75
N SER A 274 0.35 -8.18 20.47
CA SER A 274 -0.87 -7.36 20.32
C SER A 274 -1.74 -7.81 19.15
N PHE A 275 -1.13 -8.33 18.06
CA PHE A 275 -1.86 -8.90 16.93
C PHE A 275 -2.61 -10.16 17.36
N LEU A 276 -1.96 -11.09 18.07
CA LEU A 276 -2.58 -12.36 18.48
C LEU A 276 -3.82 -12.17 19.37
N ASN A 277 -3.95 -11.03 20.05
CA ASN A 277 -5.13 -10.66 20.83
C ASN A 277 -6.35 -10.26 19.97
N LYS A 278 -6.16 -10.04 18.66
CA LYS A 278 -7.23 -9.70 17.71
C LYS A 278 -7.78 -10.99 17.05
N PRO A 279 -9.11 -11.16 16.95
CA PRO A 279 -9.72 -12.36 16.38
C PRO A 279 -9.55 -12.47 14.86
N GLN A 280 -9.29 -11.36 14.18
CA GLN A 280 -9.17 -11.25 12.74
C GLN A 280 -8.18 -10.12 12.43
N TRP A 281 -7.21 -10.35 11.54
CA TRP A 281 -6.20 -9.36 11.14
C TRP A 281 -6.54 -8.76 9.79
N TYR A 282 -6.81 -9.63 8.81
CA TYR A 282 -7.19 -9.23 7.47
C TYR A 282 -8.69 -8.96 7.39
N LYS A 283 -9.06 -7.84 6.76
CA LYS A 283 -10.39 -7.25 6.80
C LYS A 283 -11.28 -7.72 5.66
N SER A 284 -10.70 -7.93 4.49
CA SER A 284 -11.37 -8.52 3.34
C SER A 284 -11.44 -10.04 3.47
N ALA A 285 -12.52 -10.63 2.95
CA ALA A 285 -12.64 -12.08 2.92
C ALA A 285 -11.51 -12.73 2.11
N TYR A 286 -11.12 -12.12 0.98
CA TYR A 286 -10.04 -12.63 0.13
C TYR A 286 -8.72 -12.77 0.90
N PHE A 287 -8.21 -11.69 1.51
CA PHE A 287 -6.93 -11.74 2.22
C PHE A 287 -7.03 -12.53 3.53
N PHE A 288 -8.18 -12.53 4.20
CA PHE A 288 -8.40 -13.38 5.37
C PHE A 288 -8.17 -14.86 5.06
N PHE A 289 -8.85 -15.39 4.05
CA PHE A 289 -8.70 -16.80 3.71
C PHE A 289 -7.35 -17.13 3.06
N LEU A 290 -6.73 -16.17 2.38
CA LEU A 290 -5.43 -16.35 1.75
C LEU A 290 -4.28 -16.34 2.78
N LEU A 291 -4.30 -15.43 3.76
CA LEU A 291 -3.12 -15.07 4.55
C LEU A 291 -3.27 -15.30 6.07
N GLU A 292 -4.46 -15.20 6.65
CA GLU A 292 -4.66 -15.17 8.12
C GLU A 292 -4.01 -16.36 8.83
N ALA A 293 -4.26 -17.57 8.33
CA ALA A 293 -3.75 -18.80 8.96
C ALA A 293 -2.21 -18.88 8.91
N GLN A 294 -1.61 -18.46 7.80
CA GLN A 294 -0.15 -18.43 7.66
C GLN A 294 0.46 -17.31 8.51
N ALA A 295 -0.17 -16.13 8.52
CA ALA A 295 0.30 -14.99 9.30
C ALA A 295 0.36 -15.30 10.80
N ARG A 296 -0.66 -15.95 11.33
CA ARG A 296 -0.67 -16.38 12.74
C ARG A 296 0.42 -17.40 13.06
N ARG A 297 0.73 -18.32 12.14
CA ARG A 297 1.85 -19.26 12.31
C ARG A 297 3.19 -18.54 12.34
N ASN A 298 3.44 -17.68 11.34
CA ASN A 298 4.68 -16.92 11.23
C ASN A 298 4.94 -16.06 12.48
N VAL A 299 3.92 -15.33 12.95
CA VAL A 299 4.03 -14.49 14.15
C VAL A 299 4.24 -15.33 15.41
N ALA A 300 3.56 -16.47 15.56
CA ALA A 300 3.73 -17.34 16.72
C ALA A 300 5.15 -17.94 16.78
N GLU A 301 5.70 -18.32 15.63
CA GLU A 301 7.06 -18.84 15.52
C GLU A 301 8.10 -17.74 15.80
N GLU A 302 7.93 -16.53 15.24
CA GLU A 302 8.82 -15.39 15.53
C GLU A 302 8.80 -15.05 17.02
N LEU A 303 7.64 -15.07 17.69
CA LEU A 303 7.55 -14.85 19.13
C LEU A 303 8.33 -15.89 19.95
N ALA A 304 8.32 -17.16 19.54
CA ALA A 304 9.10 -18.20 20.21
C ALA A 304 10.61 -17.99 20.04
N GLU A 305 11.03 -17.56 18.86
CA GLU A 305 12.43 -17.21 18.55
C GLU A 305 12.89 -15.99 19.36
N LEU A 306 12.10 -14.90 19.38
CA LEU A 306 12.39 -13.69 20.15
C LEU A 306 12.50 -13.99 21.66
N ALA A 307 11.62 -14.85 22.19
CA ALA A 307 11.65 -15.26 23.59
C ALA A 307 12.92 -16.07 23.94
N THR A 308 13.43 -16.85 22.99
CA THR A 308 14.69 -17.61 23.16
C THR A 308 15.88 -16.66 23.16
N GLN A 309 15.95 -15.77 22.17
CA GLN A 309 17.00 -14.76 22.06
C GLN A 309 17.04 -13.84 23.29
N LEU A 310 15.88 -13.44 23.82
CA LEU A 310 15.83 -12.57 25.00
C LEU A 310 16.43 -13.24 26.23
N LYS A 311 16.15 -14.53 26.46
CA LYS A 311 16.75 -15.30 27.56
C LYS A 311 18.26 -15.42 27.42
N GLU A 312 18.74 -15.66 26.21
CA GLU A 312 20.19 -15.75 25.94
C GLU A 312 20.90 -14.44 26.26
N VAL A 313 20.36 -13.30 25.78
CA VAL A 313 20.93 -11.98 26.03
C VAL A 313 20.88 -11.61 27.51
N GLU A 314 19.77 -11.91 28.21
CA GLU A 314 19.66 -11.66 29.65
C GLU A 314 20.60 -12.55 30.48
N SER A 315 20.81 -13.81 30.06
CA SER A 315 21.74 -14.73 30.73
C SER A 315 23.21 -14.33 30.55
N ALA A 316 23.57 -13.79 29.38
CA ALA A 316 24.93 -13.30 29.09
C ALA A 316 25.26 -11.99 29.83
N ALA A 317 24.24 -11.24 30.28
CA ALA A 317 24.41 -10.00 31.02
C ALA A 317 24.66 -10.19 32.53
N VAL A 318 24.49 -11.41 33.06
CA VAL A 318 24.80 -11.74 34.46
C VAL A 318 26.24 -12.23 34.54
N PRO A 319 27.17 -11.50 35.20
CA PRO A 319 28.55 -11.96 35.34
C PRO A 319 28.61 -13.24 36.20
N PRO A 320 29.57 -14.15 35.95
CA PRO A 320 29.71 -15.37 36.73
C PRO A 320 30.01 -15.04 38.21
N PRO A 321 29.57 -15.93 39.14
CA PRO A 321 29.66 -15.71 40.59
C PRO A 321 31.09 -15.62 41.13
#